data_AF-A0A4Y3PWM1-F1
#
_entry.id   AF-A0A4Y3PWM1-F1
#
_cell.length_a   1.000
_cell.length_b   1.000
_cell.length_c   1.000
_cell.angle_alpha   90.00
_cell.angle_beta   90.00
_cell.angle_gamma   90.00
#
_symmetry.space_group_name_H-M   'P 1'
#
loop_
_entity.id
_entity.type
_entity.pdbx_description
1 polymer ?
#
loop_
_entity_poly.entity_id
_entity_poly.type
_entity_poly.pdbx_seq_one_letter_code
_entity_poly.pdbx_strand_id
1 'polypeptide(L)' 'MVILKEEKILDGRAILIINEFNESLVEKEINKILEDCVRPSWVEVAKAINRHLNWEYDNSQYKTLDEASSLF' A
#
# COMPACT_ATOMS: atom_id res chain seq x y z
N MET A 1 4.69 -8.02 20.59
CA MET A 1 3.55 -8.49 19.79
C MET A 1 2.33 -7.68 20.21
N VAL A 2 1.94 -6.68 19.41
CA VAL A 2 0.75 -5.88 19.71
C VAL A 2 -0.45 -6.78 19.41
N ILE A 3 -1.06 -7.31 20.46
CA ILE A 3 -2.33 -8.02 20.36
C ILE A 3 -3.38 -6.94 20.06
N LEU A 4 -4.01 -7.01 18.89
CA LEU A 4 -5.11 -6.13 18.49
C LEU A 4 -6.27 -6.37 19.45
N LYS A 5 -6.38 -5.54 20.49
CA LYS A 5 -7.34 -5.72 21.59
C LYS A 5 -8.76 -5.25 21.25
N GLU A 6 -9.01 -4.66 20.09
CA GLU A 6 -10.31 -4.14 19.65
C GLU A 6 -10.47 -4.35 18.13
N GLU A 7 -11.68 -4.16 17.58
CA GLU A 7 -12.04 -4.11 16.15
C GLU A 7 -11.29 -2.99 15.40
N LYS A 8 -9.97 -3.01 15.46
CA LYS A 8 -9.08 -2.04 14.86
C LYS A 8 -8.37 -2.75 13.72
N ILE A 9 -8.55 -2.21 12.53
CA ILE A 9 -7.74 -2.56 11.38
C ILE A 9 -6.39 -1.85 11.55
N LEU A 10 -5.30 -2.61 11.52
CA LEU A 10 -4.00 -2.01 11.28
C LEU A 10 -3.80 -1.97 9.78
N ASP A 11 -3.70 -0.76 9.25
CA ASP A 11 -3.28 -0.50 7.89
C ASP A 11 -1.76 -0.61 7.80
N GLY A 12 -1.27 -1.76 7.33
CA GLY A 12 0.09 -1.92 6.83
C GLY A 12 0.10 -1.63 5.33
N ARG A 13 1.26 -1.28 4.76
CA ARG A 13 1.39 -1.01 3.32
C ARG A 13 0.82 -2.17 2.50
N ALA A 14 -0.29 -1.95 1.82
CA ALA A 14 -1.07 -2.94 1.08
C ALA A 14 -1.63 -4.15 1.88
N ILE A 15 -1.64 -4.10 3.23
CA ILE A 15 -2.07 -5.21 4.09
C ILE A 15 -2.99 -4.70 5.19
N LEU A 16 -4.25 -5.12 5.17
CA LEU A 16 -5.19 -4.91 6.27
C LEU A 16 -5.05 -6.06 7.27
N ILE A 17 -4.53 -5.78 8.47
CA ILE A 17 -4.44 -6.78 9.54
C ILE A 17 -5.65 -6.63 10.45
N ILE A 18 -6.43 -7.70 10.55
CA ILE A 18 -7.68 -7.76 11.31
C ILE A 18 -7.65 -8.94 12.28
N ASN A 19 -8.25 -8.77 13.46
CA ASN A 19 -8.27 -9.81 14.48
C ASN A 19 -9.27 -10.94 14.16
N GLU A 20 -10.42 -10.58 13.60
CA GLU A 20 -11.45 -11.49 13.10
C GLU A 20 -11.97 -10.95 11.76
N PHE A 21 -12.30 -11.83 10.82
CA PHE A 21 -12.79 -11.41 9.52
C PHE A 21 -14.17 -10.74 9.64
N ASN A 22 -14.26 -9.49 9.17
CA ASN A 22 -15.49 -8.72 9.14
C ASN A 22 -15.54 -7.94 7.83
N GLU A 23 -16.44 -8.35 6.93
CA GLU A 23 -16.58 -7.77 5.59
C GLU A 23 -16.89 -6.27 5.63
N SER A 24 -17.79 -5.83 6.51
CA SER A 24 -18.17 -4.43 6.62
C SER A 24 -17.01 -3.53 7.07
N LEU A 25 -16.12 -4.04 7.94
CA LEU A 25 -14.93 -3.30 8.35
C LEU A 25 -13.91 -3.21 7.22
N VAL A 26 -13.71 -4.30 6.46
CA VAL A 26 -12.82 -4.31 5.29
C VAL A 26 -13.34 -3.34 4.22
N GLU A 27 -14.63 -3.39 3.89
CA GLU A 27 -15.26 -2.49 2.93
C GLU A 27 -15.10 -1.02 3.36
N LYS A 28 -15.32 -0.72 4.64
CA LYS A 28 -15.13 0.62 5.18
C LYS A 28 -13.69 1.13 4.99
N GLU A 29 -12.69 0.28 5.19
CA GLU A 29 -11.29 0.70 5.04
C GLU A 29 -10.89 0.87 3.58
N ILE A 30 -11.35 -0.03 2.70
CA ILE A 30 -11.16 0.11 1.25
C ILE A 30 -11.79 1.42 0.77
N ASN A 31 -13.00 1.75 1.20
CA ASN A 31 -13.67 2.98 0.80
C ASN A 31 -12.91 4.22 1.23
N LYS A 32 -12.29 4.25 2.42
CA LYS A 32 -11.42 5.37 2.82
C LYS A 32 -10.21 5.53 1.90
N ILE A 33 -9.57 4.42 1.51
CA ILE A 33 -8.44 4.45 0.56
C ILE A 33 -8.91 5.01 -0.80
N LEU A 34 -10.07 4.57 -1.28
CA LEU A 34 -10.63 5.04 -2.54
C LEU A 34 -11.02 6.53 -2.50
N GLU A 35 -11.59 7.00 -1.39
CA GLU A 35 -11.90 8.42 -1.16
C GLU A 35 -10.65 9.30 -1.23
N ASP A 36 -9.51 8.87 -0.64
CA ASP A 36 -8.24 9.58 -0.76
C ASP A 36 -7.70 9.60 -2.20
N CYS A 37 -8.06 8.62 -3.04
CA CYS A 37 -7.55 8.47 -4.40
C CYS A 37 -8.31 9.28 -5.46
N VAL A 38 -9.42 9.95 -5.12
CA VAL A 38 -10.25 10.72 -6.08
C VAL A 38 -9.44 11.86 -6.72
N ARG A 39 -9.23 11.82 -8.04
CA ARG A 39 -8.48 12.84 -8.80
C ARG A 39 -9.13 13.14 -10.15
N PRO A 40 -8.80 14.28 -10.81
CA PRO A 40 -9.43 14.68 -12.08
C PRO A 40 -9.15 13.76 -13.27
N SER A 41 -8.07 12.96 -13.23
CA SER A 41 -7.70 12.05 -14.31
C SER A 41 -7.39 10.64 -13.82
N TRP A 42 -7.65 9.65 -14.68
CA TRP A 42 -7.34 8.24 -14.40
C TRP A 42 -5.85 7.98 -14.13
N VAL A 43 -4.96 8.72 -14.78
CA VAL A 43 -3.51 8.61 -14.55
C VAL A 43 -3.15 9.03 -13.12
N GLU A 44 -3.76 10.09 -12.62
CA GLU A 44 -3.53 10.56 -11.25
C GLU A 44 -4.20 9.64 -10.22
N VAL A 45 -5.39 9.11 -10.52
CA VAL A 45 -6.05 8.09 -9.69
C VAL A 45 -5.15 6.86 -9.56
N ALA A 46 -4.61 6.34 -10.67
CA ALA A 46 -3.71 5.19 -10.65
C ALA A 46 -2.45 5.45 -9.82
N LYS A 47 -1.84 6.64 -9.94
CA LYS A 47 -0.72 7.05 -9.09
C LYS A 47 -1.09 7.13 -7.61
N ALA A 48 -2.27 7.64 -7.29
CA ALA A 48 -2.75 7.76 -5.92
C ALA A 48 -2.98 6.38 -5.28
N ILE A 49 -3.65 5.47 -6.00
CA ILE A 49 -3.83 4.07 -5.60
C ILE A 49 -2.47 3.41 -5.38
N ASN A 50 -1.54 3.60 -6.32
CA ASN A 50 -0.20 3.05 -6.17
C ASN A 50 0.48 3.51 -4.88
N ARG A 51 0.26 4.70 -4.33
CA ARG A 51 0.90 5.07 -3.04
C ARG A 51 0.46 4.20 -1.86
N HIS A 52 -0.79 3.72 -1.89
CA HIS A 52 -1.33 2.81 -0.88
C HIS A 52 -0.83 1.37 -1.09
N LEU A 53 -0.55 1.00 -2.33
CA LEU A 53 -0.16 -0.36 -2.73
C LEU A 53 1.36 -0.56 -2.89
N ASN A 54 2.12 0.51 -3.10
CA ASN A 54 3.49 0.45 -3.56
C ASN A 54 4.44 0.19 -2.39
N TRP A 55 5.12 -0.94 -2.50
CA TRP A 55 6.15 -1.40 -1.58
C TRP A 55 7.45 -0.63 -1.86
N GLU A 56 8.30 -0.41 -0.84
CA GLU A 56 9.58 0.33 -0.99
C GLU A 56 10.49 -0.22 -2.08
N TYR A 57 10.24 -1.46 -2.52
CA TYR A 57 11.06 -2.19 -3.44
C TYR A 57 10.62 -2.13 -4.91
N ASP A 58 9.45 -1.60 -5.24
CA ASP A 58 8.94 -1.59 -6.63
C ASP A 58 9.65 -0.54 -7.52
N ASN A 59 10.38 0.40 -6.90
CA ASN A 59 11.31 1.31 -7.56
C ASN A 59 12.78 0.87 -7.45
N SER A 60 13.06 -0.32 -6.90
CA SER A 60 14.42 -0.86 -6.90
C SER A 60 14.80 -1.21 -8.33
N GLN A 61 15.44 -0.29 -9.04
CA GLN A 61 16.21 -0.67 -10.21
C GLN A 61 17.32 -1.59 -9.72
N TYR A 62 17.13 -2.90 -9.90
CA TYR A 62 18.21 -3.87 -9.74
C TYR A 62 19.22 -3.58 -10.83
N LYS A 63 20.21 -2.76 -10.50
CA LYS A 63 21.42 -2.68 -11.30
C LYS A 63 22.13 -4.01 -11.19
N THR A 64 22.48 -4.59 -12.32
CA THR A 64 23.39 -5.75 -12.32
C THR A 64 24.73 -5.31 -11.72
N LEU A 65 25.52 -6.25 -11.18
CA LEU A 65 26.85 -5.93 -10.63
C LEU A 65 27.74 -5.22 -11.67
N ASP A 66 27.51 -5.48 -12.96
CA ASP A 66 28.18 -4.83 -14.08
C ASP A 66 27.83 -3.34 -14.21
N GLU A 67 26.57 -2.96 -13.95
CA GLU A 67 26.09 -1.57 -13.97
C GLU A 67 26.52 -0.77 -12.72
N ALA A 68 26.81 -1.44 -11.61
CA ALA A 68 27.37 -0.81 -10.41
C ALA A 68 28.90 -0.59 -10.51
N SER A 69 29.60 -1.47 -11.23
CA SER A 69 31.05 -1.43 -11.39
C SER A 69 31.55 -0.34 -12.35
N SER A 70 30.66 0.26 -13.13
CA SER A 70 30.96 1.36 -14.07
C SER A 70 30.84 2.76 -13.45
N LEU A 71 30.54 2.85 -12.15
CA LEU A 71 30.44 4.09 -11.37
C LEU A 71 31.69 4.37 -10.51
N PHE A 72 32.74 3.57 -10.65
CA PHE A 72 34.04 3.74 -10.00
C PHE A 72 35.17 3.77 -11.03
#